data_AF-A0A0F9DKP2-F1
#
_entry.id   AF-A0A0F9DKP2-F1
#
_cell.length_a   1.000
_cell.length_b   1.000
_cell.length_c   1.000
_cell.angle_alpha   90.00
_cell.angle_beta   90.00
_cell.angle_gamma   90.00
#
_symmetry.space_group_name_H-M   'P 1'
#
loop_
_entity.id
_entity.type
_entity.pdbx_description
1 polymer ?
#
loop_
_entity_poly.entity_id
_entity_poly.type
_entity_poly.pdbx_seq_one_letter_code
_entity_poly.pdbx_strand_id
1 'polypeptide(L)' 'NLDCGYRLDLVVADALVLELKACERLEPIHKAQILTYLKLTGIKYGLLINFNVPVLKEGIRRIAN' A
#
# COMPACT_ATOMS: atom_id res chain seq x y z
N ASN A 1 3.03 14.54 -17.85
CA ASN A 1 3.21 13.12 -18.18
C ASN A 1 3.54 12.34 -16.93
N LEU A 2 2.49 11.84 -16.27
CA LEU A 2 2.57 10.93 -15.12
C LEU A 2 2.60 9.48 -15.64
N ASP A 3 3.39 9.22 -16.68
CA ASP A 3 3.45 7.95 -17.41
C ASP A 3 4.42 6.94 -16.78
N CYS A 4 4.72 7.08 -15.49
CA CYS A 4 5.20 5.96 -14.69
C CYS A 4 3.96 5.31 -14.08
N GLY A 5 3.34 4.40 -14.83
CA GLY A 5 2.12 3.70 -14.40
C GLY A 5 2.26 3.19 -12.97
N TYR A 6 1.53 3.81 -12.06
CA TYR A 6 1.34 3.35 -10.70
C TYR A 6 0.71 1.96 -10.80
N ARG A 7 1.56 0.92 -10.78
CA ARG A 7 1.13 -0.47 -10.80
C ARG A 7 0.88 -0.87 -9.36
N LEU A 8 -0.38 -1.17 -9.07
CA LEU A 8 -0.79 -1.71 -7.80
C LEU A 8 -0.14 -3.09 -7.62
N ASP A 9 0.56 -3.32 -6.50
CA ASP A 9 1.30 -4.57 -6.29
C ASP A 9 0.36 -5.78 -6.31
N LEU A 10 -0.71 -5.72 -5.50
CA LEU A 10 -1.70 -6.79 -5.42
C LEU A 10 -3.08 -6.33 -4.92
N VAL A 11 -4.15 -6.78 -5.58
CA VAL A 11 -5.53 -6.69 -5.07
C VAL A 11 -5.98 -8.09 -4.66
N VAL A 12 -6.50 -8.25 -3.44
CA VAL A 12 -7.09 -9.50 -2.96
C VAL A 12 -8.60 -9.43 -3.07
N ALA A 13 -9.19 -10.37 -3.80
CA ALA A 13 -10.64 -10.58 -3.88
C ALA A 13 -11.44 -9.29 -4.16
N ASP A 14 -10.90 -8.39 -4.97
CA ASP A 14 -11.48 -7.07 -5.31
C ASP A 14 -11.89 -6.22 -4.09
N ALA A 15 -11.30 -6.50 -2.92
CA ALA A 15 -11.76 -5.94 -1.63
C ALA A 15 -10.62 -5.39 -0.76
N LEU A 16 -9.36 -5.67 -1.10
CA LEU A 16 -8.21 -5.23 -0.33
C LEU A 16 -7.03 -4.90 -1.24
N VAL A 17 -6.48 -3.69 -1.12
CA VAL A 17 -5.24 -3.27 -1.80
C VAL A 17 -4.04 -3.60 -0.92
N LEU A 18 -3.00 -4.21 -1.48
CA LEU A 18 -1.71 -4.40 -0.83
C LEU A 18 -0.64 -3.55 -1.52
N GLU A 19 0.17 -2.88 -0.70
CA GLU A 19 1.39 -2.18 -1.12
C GLU A 19 2.55 -2.73 -0.29
N LEU A 20 3.58 -3.27 -0.95
CA LEU A 20 4.67 -3.99 -0.31
C LEU A 20 5.97 -3.18 -0.39
N LYS A 21 6.71 -3.11 0.71
CA LYS A 21 8.01 -2.41 0.81
C LYS A 21 9.02 -3.27 1.55
N ALA A 22 10.30 -3.02 1.27
CA ALA A 22 11.43 -3.56 2.02
C ALA A 22 12.48 -2.45 2.16
N CYS A 23 12.15 -1.42 2.95
CA CYS A 23 12.96 -0.22 3.09
C CYS A 23 13.20 0.13 4.56
N GLU A 24 14.26 0.90 4.85
CA GLU A 24 14.63 1.29 6.22
C GLU A 24 13.46 1.92 6.98
N ARG A 25 12.72 2.82 6.33
CA ARG A 25 11.53 3.45 6.89
C ARG A 25 10.46 3.69 5.83
N LEU A 26 9.21 3.71 6.26
CA LEU A 26 8.09 4.11 5.40
C LEU A 26 8.04 5.63 5.30
N GLU A 27 8.03 6.14 4.07
CA GLU A 27 7.90 7.57 3.79
C GLU A 27 6.43 7.94 3.52
N PRO A 28 6.04 9.23 3.71
CA PRO A 28 4.67 9.69 3.44
C PRO A 28 4.15 9.34 2.04
N ILE A 29 5.04 9.29 1.05
CA ILE A 29 4.71 8.92 -0.34
C ILE A 29 4.12 7.50 -0.44
N HIS A 30 4.57 6.55 0.37
CA HIS A 30 4.04 5.18 0.35
C HIS A 30 2.58 5.13 0.80
N LYS A 31 2.22 5.96 1.78
CA LYS A 31 0.82 6.12 2.22
C LYS A 31 -0.01 6.85 1.15
N ALA A 32 0.55 7.86 0.49
CA ALA A 32 -0.13 8.58 -0.58
C ALA A 32 -0.44 7.68 -1.79
N GLN A 33 0.46 6.77 -2.13
CA GLN A 33 0.27 5.78 -3.20
C GLN A 33 -0.95 4.89 -2.93
N ILE A 34 -1.02 4.24 -1.78
CA ILE A 34 -2.15 3.36 -1.45
C ILE A 34 -3.48 4.12 -1.34
N LEU A 35 -3.49 5.36 -0.80
CA LEU A 35 -4.69 6.21 -0.82
C LEU A 35 -5.17 6.53 -2.24
N THR A 36 -4.24 6.73 -3.17
CA THR A 36 -4.57 6.94 -4.59
C THR A 36 -5.26 5.70 -5.16
N TYR A 37 -4.74 4.51 -4.88
CA TYR A 37 -5.37 3.26 -5.33
C TYR A 37 -6.73 3.02 -4.71
N LEU A 38 -6.92 3.26 -3.41
CA LEU A 38 -8.24 3.11 -2.77
C LEU A 38 -9.28 4.03 -3.43
N LYS A 39 -8.90 5.26 -3.79
CA LYS A 39 -9.78 6.19 -4.52
C LYS A 39 -10.08 5.73 -5.94
N LEU A 40 -9.07 5.29 -6.69
CA LEU A 40 -9.23 4.87 -8.09
C LEU A 40 -10.01 3.55 -8.23
N THR A 41 -9.85 2.64 -7.28
CA THR A 41 -10.49 1.30 -7.30
C THR A 41 -11.85 1.28 -6.62
N GLY A 42 -12.16 2.28 -5.78
CA GLY A 42 -13.33 2.25 -4.90
C GLY A 42 -13.23 1.27 -3.72
N ILE A 43 -12.09 0.60 -3.56
CA ILE A 43 -11.84 -0.32 -2.45
C ILE A 43 -11.66 0.47 -1.15
N LYS A 44 -12.29 -0.01 -0.08
CA LYS A 44 -12.31 0.69 1.22
C LYS A 44 -11.03 0.53 2.04
N TYR A 45 -10.35 -0.61 1.91
CA TYR A 45 -9.24 -0.98 2.78
C TYR A 45 -7.98 -1.29 2.00
N GLY A 46 -6.84 -0.92 2.58
CA GLY A 46 -5.53 -1.31 2.11
C GLY A 46 -4.56 -1.64 3.24
N LEU A 47 -3.55 -2.45 2.92
CA LEU A 47 -2.41 -2.73 3.80
C LEU A 47 -1.14 -2.22 3.13
N LEU A 48 -0.41 -1.36 3.85
CA LEU A 48 0.97 -1.04 3.54
C LEU A 48 1.86 -1.91 4.44
N ILE A 49 2.67 -2.77 3.84
CA ILE A 49 3.49 -3.77 4.54
C ILE A 49 4.96 -3.48 4.28
N ASN A 50 5.73 -3.13 5.32
CA ASN A 50 7.18 -3.08 5.25
C ASN A 50 7.79 -4.38 5.81
N PHE A 51 8.48 -5.14 4.97
CA PHE A 51 9.14 -6.38 5.35
C PHE A 51 10.50 -6.17 6.04
N ASN A 52 11.04 -4.95 6.05
CA ASN A 52 12.29 -4.64 6.73
C ASN A 52 12.09 -4.42 8.24
N VAL A 53 11.54 -5.43 8.91
CA VAL A 53 11.31 -5.48 10.37
C VAL A 53 11.54 -6.90 10.87
N PRO A 54 11.99 -7.11 12.12
CA PRO A 54 12.18 -8.45 12.69
C PRO A 54 10.86 -9.23 12.87
N VAL A 55 9.77 -8.52 13.16
CA VAL A 55 8.44 -9.11 13.37
C VAL A 55 7.47 -8.47 12.38
N LEU A 56 6.94 -9.26 11.44
CA LEU A 56 6.11 -8.75 10.34
C LEU A 56 4.93 -7.88 10.80
N LYS A 57 4.30 -8.23 11.94
CA LYS A 57 3.18 -7.47 12.52
C LYS A 57 3.52 -6.00 12.76
N GLU A 58 4.78 -5.67 13.06
CA GLU A 58 5.26 -4.31 13.30
C GLU A 58 5.39 -3.49 12.00
N GLY A 59 5.55 -4.17 10.86
CA GLY A 59 5.67 -3.58 9.52
C GLY A 59 4.32 -3.32 8.84
N ILE A 60 3.21 -3.80 9.40
CA ILE A 60 1.87 -3.67 8.80
C ILE A 60 1.24 -2.33 9.22
N ARG A 61 0.65 -1.62 8.25
CA ARG A 61 -0.20 -0.46 8.47
C ARG A 61 -1.51 -0.65 7.71
N ARG A 62 -2.63 -0.68 8.44
CA ARG A 62 -3.97 -0.66 7.84
C ARG A 62 -4.37 0.77 7.49
N ILE A 63 -4.87 0.95 6.28
CA ILE A 63 -5.34 2.23 5.75
C ILE A 63 -6.79 2.06 5.31
N ALA A 64 -7.62 3.05 5.61
CA ALA A 64 -9.02 3.11 5.21
C ALA A 64 -9.27 4.45 4.49
N ASN A 65 -10.03 4.40 3.39
CA ASN A 65 -10.55 5.56 2.69
C ASN A 65 -11.95 5.91 3.20
#